data_AF-V7HZN6-F1
#
_entry.id   AF-V7HZN6-F1
#
_cell.length_a   1.000
_cell.length_b   1.000
_cell.length_c   1.000
_cell.angle_alpha   90.00
_cell.angle_beta   90.00
_cell.angle_gamma   90.00
#
_symmetry.space_group_name_H-M   'P 1'
#
loop_
_entity.id
_entity.type
_entity.pdbx_description
1 polymer ?
#
loop_
_entity_poly.entity_id
_entity_poly.type
_entity_poly.pdbx_seq_one_letter_code
_entity_poly.pdbx_strand_id
1 'polypeptide(L)'
;MMPAVMEVYNVSDQRLAQIRQRSLGVLPRFELYDANQEMVGSLRRYYRMGPEILFVSGLNWVVLGNSLHFNYRVYHGRKLIMTLKEFSTQNQADLAMTVTDQNDEPICLCLAAILDFWAKTPHKKKQIRFNHKYHQLGNFS
;
A
#
# COMPACT_ATOMS: atom_id res chain seq x y z
N MET A 1 22.81 -3.31 -3.05
CA MET A 1 21.74 -3.68 -2.09
C MET A 1 20.61 -4.27 -2.90
N MET A 2 20.15 -5.49 -2.58
CA MET A 2 19.04 -6.13 -3.29
C MET A 2 17.70 -5.49 -2.85
N PRO A 3 16.78 -5.18 -3.78
CA PRO A 3 15.43 -4.75 -3.40
C PRO A 3 14.75 -5.87 -2.60
N ALA A 4 13.95 -5.51 -1.59
CA ALA A 4 13.14 -6.50 -0.88
C ALA A 4 12.11 -7.09 -1.86
N VAL A 5 11.99 -8.43 -1.85
CA VAL A 5 11.09 -9.19 -2.71
C VAL A 5 10.23 -10.10 -1.85
N MET A 6 8.96 -10.24 -2.23
CA MET A 6 8.04 -11.24 -1.69
C MET A 6 7.36 -11.92 -2.88
N GLU A 7 7.15 -13.22 -2.77
CA GLU A 7 6.54 -14.03 -3.81
C GLU A 7 5.38 -14.83 -3.24
N VAL A 8 4.38 -15.05 -4.08
CA VAL A 8 3.22 -15.89 -3.77
C VAL A 8 3.37 -17.18 -4.54
N TYR A 9 3.28 -18.31 -3.85
CA TYR A 9 3.37 -19.65 -4.42
C TYR A 9 2.09 -20.43 -4.13
N ASN A 10 1.71 -21.32 -5.03
CA ASN A 10 0.72 -22.35 -4.73
C ASN A 10 1.35 -23.52 -3.94
N VAL A 11 0.52 -24.46 -3.52
CA VAL A 11 0.94 -25.66 -2.78
C VAL A 11 1.85 -26.60 -3.61
N SER A 12 1.92 -26.40 -4.91
CA SER A 12 2.79 -27.13 -5.85
C SER A 12 4.07 -26.38 -6.18
N ASP A 13 4.43 -25.37 -5.38
CA ASP A 13 5.64 -24.55 -5.54
C ASP A 13 5.71 -23.78 -6.87
N GLN A 14 4.56 -23.52 -7.49
CA GLN A 14 4.46 -22.65 -8.66
C GLN A 14 4.23 -21.22 -8.21
N ARG A 15 5.10 -20.31 -8.65
CA ARG A 15 4.95 -18.88 -8.38
C ARG A 15 3.74 -18.31 -9.12
N LEU A 16 2.86 -17.63 -8.39
CA LEU A 16 1.63 -17.02 -8.90
C LEU A 16 1.74 -15.50 -9.04
N ALA A 17 2.52 -14.85 -8.17
CA ALA A 17 2.72 -13.40 -8.18
C ALA A 17 3.99 -13.01 -7.42
N GLN A 18 4.43 -11.78 -7.62
CA GLN A 18 5.60 -11.22 -6.93
C GLN A 18 5.47 -9.72 -6.68
N ILE A 19 6.01 -9.29 -5.53
CA ILE A 19 6.20 -7.90 -5.15
C ILE A 19 7.68 -7.58 -5.21
N ARG A 20 8.04 -6.46 -5.86
CA ARG A 20 9.39 -5.89 -5.76
C ARG A 20 9.33 -4.49 -5.17
N GLN A 21 10.07 -4.24 -4.10
CA GLN A 21 10.24 -2.89 -3.57
C GLN A 21 11.34 -2.16 -4.34
N ARG A 22 10.99 -1.15 -5.15
CA ARG A 22 11.95 -0.44 -6.00
C ARG A 22 12.70 0.69 -5.33
N SER A 23 12.05 1.39 -4.39
CA SER A 23 12.68 2.51 -3.70
C SER A 23 12.86 2.21 -2.21
N LEU A 24 14.07 2.49 -1.73
CA LEU A 24 14.41 2.55 -0.31
C LEU A 24 14.43 4.03 0.10
N GLY A 25 13.64 4.40 1.10
CA GLY A 25 13.47 5.80 1.53
C GLY A 25 12.10 6.04 2.18
N VAL A 26 11.74 7.31 2.41
CA VAL A 26 10.53 7.70 3.17
C VAL A 26 9.21 7.33 2.46
N LEU A 27 9.25 7.00 1.17
CA LEU A 27 8.08 6.72 0.35
C LEU A 27 8.36 5.50 -0.55
N PRO A 28 8.21 4.27 -0.04
CA PRO A 28 8.46 3.06 -0.81
C PRO A 28 7.48 2.94 -1.98
N ARG A 29 8.03 2.58 -3.14
CA ARG A 29 7.30 2.18 -4.35
C ARG A 29 7.39 0.68 -4.49
N PHE A 30 6.25 0.05 -4.74
CA PHE A 30 6.13 -1.37 -5.00
C PHE A 30 5.71 -1.61 -6.44
N GLU A 31 6.28 -2.64 -7.05
CA GLU A 31 5.88 -3.19 -8.34
C GLU A 31 5.29 -4.57 -8.14
N LEU A 32 4.24 -4.86 -8.89
CA LEU A 32 3.50 -6.11 -8.90
C LEU A 32 3.78 -6.84 -10.20
N TYR A 33 4.09 -8.13 -10.08
CA TYR A 33 4.39 -9.02 -11.18
C TYR A 33 3.47 -10.24 -11.12
N ASP A 34 3.06 -10.71 -12.29
CA ASP A 34 2.30 -11.93 -12.43
C ASP A 34 3.19 -13.20 -12.40
N ALA A 35 2.59 -14.36 -12.64
CA ALA A 35 3.29 -15.64 -12.73
C ALA A 35 4.39 -15.64 -13.80
N ASN A 36 4.18 -14.92 -14.91
CA ASN A 36 5.07 -14.82 -16.07
C ASN A 36 6.21 -13.81 -15.88
N GLN A 37 6.29 -13.13 -14.73
CA GLN A 37 7.23 -12.03 -14.46
C GLN A 37 6.95 -10.76 -15.27
N GLU A 38 5.74 -10.61 -15.78
CA GLU A 38 5.33 -9.38 -16.42
C GLU A 38 4.88 -8.38 -15.36
N MET A 39 5.35 -7.14 -15.47
CA MET A 39 4.97 -6.08 -14.56
C MET A 39 3.53 -5.65 -14.85
N VAL A 40 2.59 -6.12 -14.05
CA VAL A 40 1.16 -5.83 -14.23
C VAL A 40 0.71 -4.57 -13.50
N GLY A 41 1.48 -4.13 -12.49
CA GLY A 41 1.17 -2.86 -11.85
C GLY A 41 2.20 -2.31 -10.90
N SER A 42 1.93 -1.11 -10.39
CA SER A 42 2.72 -0.51 -9.33
C SER A 42 1.89 0.41 -8.45
N LEU A 43 2.32 0.54 -7.20
CA LEU A 43 1.67 1.43 -6.25
C LEU A 43 2.69 2.14 -5.34
N ARG A 44 2.29 3.32 -4.89
CA ARG A 44 3.01 4.15 -3.94
C ARG A 44 2.00 4.79 -3.00
N ARG A 45 2.31 4.80 -1.70
CA ARG A 45 1.52 5.51 -0.71
C ARG A 45 1.81 7.00 -0.77
N TYR A 46 0.78 7.83 -0.85
CA TYR A 46 0.89 9.28 -0.68
C TYR A 46 0.39 9.66 0.71
N TYR A 47 1.23 10.28 1.53
CA TYR A 47 0.80 10.78 2.84
C TYR A 47 -0.08 12.02 2.65
N ARG A 48 -1.39 11.86 2.85
CA ARG A 48 -2.37 12.96 2.91
C ARG A 48 -3.19 12.82 4.18
N MET A 49 -3.61 13.96 4.74
CA MET A 49 -4.63 13.97 5.80
C MET A 49 -5.99 13.73 5.14
N GLY A 50 -6.65 12.61 5.46
CA GLY A 50 -7.95 12.23 4.89
C GLY A 50 -8.09 10.73 4.62
N PRO A 51 -9.18 10.30 3.96
CA PRO A 51 -9.37 8.91 3.53
C PRO A 51 -8.19 8.43 2.68
N GLU A 52 -7.75 7.20 2.90
CA GLU A 52 -6.64 6.64 2.14
C GLU A 52 -7.13 6.14 0.78
N ILE A 53 -6.73 6.87 -0.26
CA ILE A 53 -7.01 6.54 -1.66
C ILE A 53 -5.67 6.25 -2.33
N LEU A 54 -5.49 5.02 -2.79
CA LEU A 54 -4.30 4.59 -3.51
C LEU A 54 -4.68 4.11 -4.90
N PHE A 55 -3.76 4.31 -5.83
CA PHE A 55 -3.91 3.82 -7.20
C PHE A 55 -2.87 2.73 -7.46
N VAL A 56 -3.34 1.63 -8.02
CA VAL A 56 -2.49 0.58 -8.58
C VAL A 56 -2.44 0.80 -10.09
N SER A 57 -1.43 1.54 -10.53
CA SER A 57 -1.20 1.81 -11.96
C SER A 57 -0.95 0.52 -12.71
N GLY A 58 -1.32 0.45 -13.99
CA GLY A 58 -1.22 -0.77 -14.83
C GLY A 58 -2.48 -1.62 -14.76
N LEU A 59 -2.99 -1.87 -13.56
CA LEU A 59 -4.25 -2.61 -13.35
C LEU A 59 -5.50 -1.71 -13.40
N ASN A 60 -5.32 -0.39 -13.33
CA ASN A 60 -6.39 0.61 -13.20
C ASN A 60 -7.28 0.35 -11.96
N TRP A 61 -6.65 -0.08 -10.86
CA TRP A 61 -7.36 -0.31 -9.60
C TRP A 61 -7.25 0.87 -8.65
N VAL A 62 -8.33 1.12 -7.93
CA VAL A 62 -8.41 2.11 -6.86
C VAL A 62 -8.62 1.38 -5.54
N VAL A 63 -7.71 1.60 -4.59
CA VAL A 63 -7.81 1.11 -3.22
C VAL A 63 -8.38 2.25 -2.37
N LEU A 64 -9.50 1.98 -1.70
CA LEU A 64 -10.17 2.90 -0.80
C LEU A 64 -10.18 2.29 0.60
N GLY A 65 -9.71 3.02 1.60
CA GLY A 65 -9.78 2.52 2.97
C GLY A 65 -9.13 3.41 4.01
N ASN A 66 -8.76 2.78 5.12
CA ASN A 66 -8.11 3.42 6.26
C ASN A 66 -7.17 2.44 6.96
N SER A 67 -5.89 2.80 7.08
CA SER A 67 -4.89 1.99 7.77
C SER A 67 -5.11 1.83 9.28
N LEU A 68 -5.90 2.70 9.92
CA LEU A 68 -6.20 2.63 11.35
C LEU A 68 -7.15 1.48 11.72
N HIS A 69 -8.10 1.17 10.84
CA HIS A 69 -9.09 0.10 11.04
C HIS A 69 -8.91 -1.06 10.07
N PHE A 70 -7.81 -1.02 9.29
CA PHE A 70 -7.45 -1.98 8.28
C PHE A 70 -8.63 -2.48 7.42
N ASN A 71 -9.47 -1.54 6.98
CA ASN A 71 -10.66 -1.82 6.19
C ASN A 71 -10.49 -1.17 4.82
N TYR A 72 -10.27 -2.02 3.81
CA TYR A 72 -10.01 -1.62 2.44
C TYR A 72 -10.97 -2.28 1.47
N ARG A 73 -11.27 -1.56 0.40
CA ARG A 73 -11.97 -2.05 -0.79
C ARG A 73 -11.18 -1.67 -2.02
N VAL A 74 -11.06 -2.59 -2.97
CA VAL A 74 -10.33 -2.39 -4.21
C VAL A 74 -11.28 -2.50 -5.38
N TYR A 75 -11.22 -1.54 -6.28
CA TYR A 75 -12.14 -1.43 -7.41
C TYR A 75 -11.38 -1.27 -8.73
N HIS A 76 -11.87 -1.93 -9.78
CA HIS A 76 -11.59 -1.57 -11.18
C HIS A 76 -12.82 -0.84 -11.72
N GLY A 77 -12.75 0.48 -11.85
CA GLY A 77 -13.91 1.29 -12.20
C GLY A 77 -15.03 1.09 -11.17
N ARG A 78 -16.11 0.40 -11.57
CA ARG A 78 -17.26 0.08 -10.68
C ARG A 78 -17.25 -1.38 -10.18
N LYS A 79 -16.36 -2.24 -10.70
CA LYS A 79 -16.25 -3.64 -10.30
C LYS A 79 -15.46 -3.71 -9.00
N LEU A 80 -16.05 -4.32 -7.98
CA LEU A 80 -15.32 -4.69 -6.76
C LEU A 80 -14.38 -5.85 -7.10
N ILE A 81 -13.11 -5.70 -6.72
CA ILE A 81 -12.06 -6.71 -6.91
C ILE A 81 -11.83 -7.45 -5.60
N MET A 82 -11.56 -6.70 -4.53
CA MET A 82 -11.22 -7.25 -3.22
C MET A 82 -11.81 -6.42 -2.09
N THR A 83 -12.17 -7.09 -0.99
CA THR A 83 -12.30 -6.46 0.34
C THR A 83 -11.29 -7.05 1.29
N LEU A 84 -10.69 -6.22 2.13
CA LEU A 84 -9.75 -6.61 3.17
C LEU A 84 -10.18 -5.95 4.47
N LYS A 85 -10.39 -6.74 5.52
CA LYS A 85 -10.86 -6.26 6.82
C LYS A 85 -10.14 -6.99 7.94
N GLU A 86 -9.74 -6.25 8.96
CA GLU A 86 -9.34 -6.83 10.23
C GLU A 86 -10.57 -7.16 11.08
N PHE A 87 -10.54 -8.31 11.76
CA PHE A 87 -11.51 -8.66 12.79
C PHE A 87 -10.76 -9.18 14.02
N SER A 88 -11.28 -8.83 15.20
CA SER A 88 -10.68 -9.24 16.47
C SER A 88 -11.35 -10.51 16.97
N THR A 89 -10.58 -11.60 17.08
CA THR A 89 -11.00 -12.81 17.77
C THR A 89 -10.12 -13.00 19.00
N GLN A 90 -10.70 -12.97 20.20
CA GLN A 90 -10.04 -13.38 21.46
C GLN A 90 -8.55 -12.96 21.59
N ASN A 91 -8.27 -11.65 21.54
CA ASN A 91 -6.93 -11.03 21.65
C ASN A 91 -5.97 -11.19 20.44
N GLN A 92 -6.40 -11.75 19.31
CA GLN A 92 -5.64 -11.77 18.07
C GLN A 92 -6.37 -11.00 16.96
N ALA A 93 -5.60 -10.19 16.24
CA ALA A 93 -6.05 -9.50 15.04
C ALA A 93 -5.88 -10.43 13.83
N ASP A 94 -6.99 -10.82 13.22
CA ASP A 94 -7.01 -11.63 12.00
C ASP A 94 -7.43 -10.78 10.81
N LEU A 95 -6.87 -11.10 9.63
CA LEU A 95 -7.19 -10.42 8.37
C LEU A 95 -8.10 -11.31 7.52
N ALA A 96 -9.32 -10.84 7.26
CA ALA A 96 -10.24 -11.42 6.28
C ALA A 96 -10.07 -10.73 4.93
N MET A 97 -9.67 -11.50 3.93
CA MET A 97 -9.62 -11.09 2.53
C MET A 97 -10.70 -11.83 1.74
N THR A 98 -11.43 -11.10 0.89
CA THR A 98 -12.39 -11.70 -0.05
C THR A 98 -12.11 -11.13 -1.43
N VAL A 99 -11.87 -12.00 -2.39
CA VAL A 99 -11.57 -11.66 -3.79
C VAL A 99 -12.73 -12.11 -4.66
N THR A 100 -13.16 -11.25 -5.59
CA THR A 100 -14.35 -11.50 -6.43
C THR A 100 -14.06 -12.46 -7.58
N ASP A 101 -12.83 -12.47 -8.08
CA ASP A 101 -12.36 -13.31 -9.18
C ASP A 101 -11.09 -14.05 -8.74
N GLN A 102 -11.07 -15.36 -8.86
CA GLN A 102 -9.92 -16.17 -8.43
C GLN A 102 -8.64 -15.83 -9.20
N ASN A 103 -8.74 -15.34 -10.44
CA ASN A 103 -7.57 -14.92 -11.21
C ASN A 103 -6.87 -13.69 -10.62
N ASP A 104 -7.61 -12.85 -9.89
CA ASP A 104 -7.07 -11.66 -9.23
C ASP A 104 -6.44 -12.00 -7.87
N GLU A 105 -6.68 -13.20 -7.33
CA GLU A 105 -6.31 -13.60 -5.96
C GLU A 105 -4.81 -13.45 -5.66
N PRO A 106 -3.88 -13.90 -6.51
CA PRO A 106 -2.45 -13.75 -6.24
C PRO A 106 -2.00 -12.29 -6.11
N ILE A 107 -2.50 -11.43 -7.01
CA ILE A 107 -2.20 -9.99 -6.98
C ILE A 107 -2.88 -9.32 -5.78
N CYS A 108 -4.09 -9.75 -5.42
CA CYS A 108 -4.78 -9.28 -4.22
C CYS A 108 -4.02 -9.62 -2.94
N LEU A 109 -3.44 -10.83 -2.84
CA LEU A 109 -2.61 -11.22 -1.71
C LEU A 109 -1.34 -10.35 -1.63
N CYS A 110 -0.70 -10.07 -2.76
CA CYS A 110 0.41 -9.13 -2.82
C CYS A 110 0.02 -7.74 -2.30
N LEU A 111 -1.13 -7.24 -2.73
CA LEU A 111 -1.66 -5.95 -2.31
C LEU A 111 -1.97 -5.91 -0.81
N ALA A 112 -2.58 -6.97 -0.27
CA ALA A 112 -2.86 -7.10 1.16
C ALA A 112 -1.58 -7.02 2.00
N ALA A 113 -0.51 -7.68 1.57
CA ALA A 113 0.76 -7.66 2.28
C ALA A 113 1.46 -6.28 2.23
N ILE A 114 1.32 -5.53 1.14
CA ILE A 114 1.80 -4.13 1.07
C ILE A 114 1.02 -3.23 2.03
N LEU A 115 -0.31 -3.40 2.10
CA LEU A 115 -1.15 -2.63 3.01
C LEU A 115 -0.82 -2.95 4.49
N ASP A 116 -0.60 -4.22 4.82
CA ASP A 116 -0.17 -4.68 6.15
C ASP A 116 1.19 -4.08 6.54
N PHE A 117 2.16 -4.13 5.63
CA PHE A 117 3.46 -3.48 5.83
C PHE A 117 3.33 -1.97 6.14
N TRP A 118 2.44 -1.27 5.43
CA TRP A 118 2.20 0.15 5.65
C TRP A 118 1.42 0.47 6.93
N ALA A 119 0.54 -0.41 7.39
CA ALA A 119 -0.15 -0.27 8.65
C ALA A 119 0.81 -0.45 9.85
N LYS A 120 1.75 -1.40 9.74
CA LYS A 120 2.75 -1.70 10.77
C LYS A 120 3.93 -0.74 10.80
N THR A 121 4.21 -0.02 9.71
CA THR A 121 5.30 0.96 9.64
C THR A 121 4.83 2.31 10.19
N PRO A 122 5.32 2.76 11.38
CA PRO A 122 4.86 4.02 11.95
C PRO A 122 5.22 5.21 11.04
N HIS A 123 4.28 6.14 10.90
CA HIS A 123 4.55 7.42 10.23
C HIS A 123 5.68 8.15 10.97
N LYS A 124 6.89 8.22 10.40
CA LYS A 124 7.91 9.15 10.90
C LYS A 124 7.36 10.56 10.71
N LYS A 125 6.85 11.18 11.79
CA LYS A 125 6.49 12.60 11.82
C LYS A 125 7.74 13.39 11.41
N LYS A 126 7.75 13.97 10.20
CA LYS A 126 8.68 15.06 9.89
C LYS A 126 8.32 16.20 10.84
N GLN A 127 9.14 16.44 11.86
CA GLN A 127 9.14 17.74 12.54
C GLN A 127 9.59 18.78 11.52
N ILE A 128 8.63 19.38 10.80
CA ILE A 128 8.89 20.60 10.05
C ILE A 128 9.02 21.70 11.10
N ARG A 129 10.26 22.00 11.51
CA ARG A 129 10.56 23.22 12.26
C ARG A 129 10.37 24.41 11.32
N PHE A 130 9.24 25.09 11.42
CA PHE A 130 9.09 26.42 10.81
C PHE A 130 9.94 27.41 11.61
N ASN A 131 11.09 27.79 11.06
CA ASN A 131 11.89 28.87 11.64
C ASN A 131 11.34 30.19 11.08
N HIS A 132 10.41 30.82 11.80
CA HIS A 132 9.95 32.18 11.48
C HIS A 132 10.98 33.18 11.99
N LYS A 133 11.89 33.64 11.12
CA LYS A 133 12.63 34.87 11.35
C LYS A 133 11.88 36.02 10.69
N TYR A 134 11.19 36.84 11.48
CA TYR A 134 10.77 38.16 11.03
C TYR A 134 12.01 39.05 10.92
N HIS A 135 12.32 39.48 9.71
CA HIS A 135 13.18 40.63 9.48
C HIS A 135 12.39 41.87 9.92
N GLN A 136 12.76 42.48 11.04
CA GLN A 136 12.33 43.84 11.38
C GLN A 136 12.91 44.77 10.31
N LEU A 137 12.00 45.44 9.58
CA LEU A 137 12.31 46.51 8.65
C LEU A 137 12.66 47.79 9.43
N GLY A 138 13.69 48.48 8.94
CA GLY A 138 14.02 49.90 9.08
C GLY A 138 13.43 50.70 10.25
N ASN A 139 14.30 51.10 11.18
CA ASN A 139 14.10 52.35 11.90
C ASN A 139 14.57 53.51 11.01
N PHE A 140 13.61 54.27 10.50
CA PHE A 140 13.81 55.67 10.15
C PHE A 140 13.71 56.50 11.44
N SER A 141 14.77 57.22 11.78
CA SER A 141 14.77 58.52 12.48
C SER A 141 16.15 59.14 12.30
#